data_AF-X1VYV2-F1
#
_entry.id   AF-X1VYV2-F1
#
_cell.length_a   1.000
_cell.length_b   1.000
_cell.length_c   1.000
_cell.angle_alpha   90.00
_cell.angle_beta   90.00
_cell.angle_gamma   90.00
#
_symmetry.space_group_name_H-M   'P 1'
#
loop_
_entity.id
_entity.type
_entity.pdbx_description
1 polymer ?
#
loop_
_entity_poly.entity_id
_entity_poly.type
_entity_poly.pdbx_seq_one_letter_code
_entity_poly.pdbx_strand_id
1 'polypeptide(L)'
;MKAIVCTKYGPPDILEFKEVETPTPKDDEVLVNVHAVSLNAADFEYLRGSWAVRFMGPLKPKHKILGSDIAGRVETVGRNVKQFQSGDEIFG
;
A
#
# COMPACT_ATOMS: atom_id res chain seq x y z
N MET A 1 2.90 -9.07 -8.13
CA MET A 1 3.52 -7.74 -8.33
C MET A 1 4.83 -7.61 -7.55
N LYS A 2 5.69 -6.61 -7.86
CA LYS A 2 6.87 -6.28 -7.05
C LYS A 2 6.51 -5.23 -6.00
N ALA A 3 7.02 -5.36 -4.78
CA ALA A 3 6.73 -4.45 -3.68
C ALA A 3 7.91 -4.32 -2.71
N ILE A 4 7.94 -3.20 -1.99
CA ILE A 4 8.78 -3.01 -0.81
C ILE A 4 8.03 -3.53 0.41
N VAL A 5 8.62 -4.51 1.10
CA VAL A 5 7.98 -5.25 2.21
C VAL A 5 8.71 -4.96 3.52
N CYS A 6 7.94 -4.65 4.54
CA CYS A 6 8.35 -4.41 5.92
C CYS A 6 7.69 -5.45 6.85
N THR A 7 8.48 -6.34 7.45
CA THR A 7 7.96 -7.42 8.31
C THR A 7 8.14 -7.19 9.81
N LYS A 8 8.96 -6.20 10.17
CA LYS A 8 9.29 -5.82 11.55
C LYS A 8 9.50 -4.30 11.60
N TYR A 9 9.39 -3.72 12.79
CA TYR A 9 9.72 -2.31 12.98
C TYR A 9 11.22 -2.07 12.99
N GLY A 10 11.67 -0.93 12.46
CA GLY A 10 13.08 -0.55 12.51
C GLY A 10 13.50 0.50 11.48
N PRO A 11 14.81 0.60 11.17
CA PRO A 11 15.33 1.51 10.14
C PRO A 11 15.02 1.01 8.72
N PRO A 12 15.20 1.85 7.67
CA PRO A 12 14.94 1.47 6.27
C PRO A 12 15.67 0.22 5.78
N ASP A 13 16.82 -0.13 6.36
CA ASP A 13 17.63 -1.28 5.95
C ASP A 13 16.91 -2.64 6.12
N ILE A 14 15.80 -2.67 6.85
CA ILE A 14 14.97 -3.87 7.02
C ILE A 14 13.98 -4.06 5.86
N LEU A 15 13.86 -3.09 4.96
CA LEU A 15 12.95 -3.14 3.83
C LEU A 15 13.48 -4.10 2.77
N GLU A 16 12.59 -4.95 2.28
CA GLU A 16 12.93 -5.98 1.32
C GLU A 16 12.16 -5.76 0.01
N PHE A 17 12.86 -5.70 -1.11
CA PHE A 17 12.23 -5.70 -2.44
C PHE A 17 11.87 -7.13 -2.84
N LYS A 18 10.57 -7.44 -2.92
CA LYS A 18 10.08 -8.81 -3.14
C LYS A 18 9.03 -8.86 -4.23
N GLU A 19 8.93 -10.03 -4.86
CA GLU A 19 7.72 -10.42 -5.57
C GLU A 19 6.68 -10.94 -4.57
N VAL A 20 5.47 -10.43 -4.69
CA VAL A 20 4.30 -10.79 -3.88
C VAL A 20 3.12 -11.06 -4.79
N GLU A 21 2.10 -11.73 -4.28
CA GLU A 21 0.86 -11.94 -5.02
C GLU A 21 0.21 -10.59 -5.37
N THR A 22 -0.29 -10.48 -6.60
CA THR A 22 -1.09 -9.30 -6.99
C THR A 22 -2.45 -9.42 -6.32
N PRO A 23 -2.91 -8.39 -5.59
CA PRO A 23 -4.19 -8.45 -4.90
C PRO A 23 -5.35 -8.48 -5.89
N THR A 24 -6.39 -9.24 -5.56
CA THR A 24 -7.67 -9.22 -6.27
C THR A 24 -8.61 -8.23 -5.57
N PRO A 25 -9.14 -7.20 -6.27
CA PRO A 25 -10.05 -6.24 -5.65
C PRO A 25 -11.36 -6.92 -5.28
N LYS A 26 -11.94 -6.55 -4.13
CA LYS A 26 -13.32 -6.91 -3.77
C LYS A 26 -14.33 -6.15 -4.63
N ASP A 27 -15.60 -6.48 -4.44
CA ASP A 27 -16.74 -5.93 -5.19
C ASP A 27 -16.82 -4.40 -5.17
N ASP A 28 -16.36 -3.75 -4.08
CA ASP A 28 -16.38 -2.30 -3.89
C ASP A 28 -14.98 -1.65 -3.98
N GLU A 29 -13.96 -2.41 -4.38
CA GLU A 29 -12.57 -1.94 -4.45
C GLU A 29 -12.11 -1.78 -5.91
N VAL A 30 -11.05 -1.00 -6.12
CA VAL A 30 -10.36 -0.88 -7.41
C VAL A 30 -8.93 -1.38 -7.28
N LEU A 31 -8.44 -2.09 -8.29
CA LEU A 31 -7.03 -2.42 -8.42
C LEU A 31 -6.36 -1.35 -9.29
N VAL A 32 -5.29 -0.77 -8.77
CA VAL A 32 -4.55 0.30 -9.46
C VAL A 32 -3.15 -0.21 -9.79
N ASN A 33 -2.76 -0.06 -11.05
CA ASN A 33 -1.37 -0.18 -11.46
C ASN A 33 -0.64 1.12 -11.10
N VAL A 34 0.12 1.06 -10.01
CA VAL A 34 0.78 2.23 -9.42
C VAL A 34 2.00 2.61 -10.25
N HIS A 35 2.06 3.86 -10.71
CA HIS A 35 3.19 4.42 -11.45
C HIS A 35 4.11 5.26 -10.56
N ALA A 36 3.53 5.96 -9.57
CA ALA A 36 4.27 6.79 -8.64
C ALA A 36 3.65 6.74 -7.24
N VAL A 37 4.50 6.97 -6.25
CA VAL A 37 4.14 7.13 -4.83
C VAL A 37 4.94 8.28 -4.24
N SER A 38 4.43 8.89 -3.18
CA SER A 38 5.13 9.86 -2.35
C SER A 38 5.78 9.18 -1.15
N LEU A 39 6.74 9.88 -0.51
CA LEU A 39 7.22 9.54 0.83
C LEU A 39 6.74 10.62 1.79
N ASN A 40 6.00 10.21 2.81
CA ASN A 40 5.45 11.07 3.84
C ASN A 40 6.05 10.77 5.21
N ALA A 41 5.90 11.70 6.15
CA ALA A 41 6.31 11.50 7.54
C ALA A 41 5.66 10.26 8.17
N ALA A 42 4.39 10.00 7.81
CA ALA A 42 3.64 8.83 8.28
C ALA A 42 4.32 7.51 7.90
N ASP A 43 4.90 7.39 6.70
CA ASP A 43 5.57 6.16 6.27
C ASP A 43 6.74 5.80 7.18
N PHE A 44 7.49 6.80 7.67
CA PHE A 44 8.55 6.61 8.66
C PHE A 44 8.00 6.16 10.02
N GLU A 45 6.86 6.70 10.45
CA GLU A 45 6.20 6.28 11.68
C GLU A 45 5.73 4.83 11.60
N TYR A 46 5.14 4.42 10.48
CA TYR A 46 4.71 3.04 10.24
C TYR A 46 5.89 2.08 10.13
N LEU A 47 6.98 2.50 9.50
CA LEU A 47 8.22 1.72 9.39
C LEU A 47 8.91 1.51 10.74
N ARG A 48 9.02 2.58 11.56
CA ARG A 48 9.69 2.52 12.87
C ARG A 48 8.81 2.01 14.00
N GLY A 49 7.49 2.04 13.82
CA GLY A 49 6.51 1.68 14.82
C GLY A 49 6.47 2.69 15.96
N SER A 50 6.00 3.92 15.66
CA SER A 50 5.72 4.93 16.69
C SER A 50 4.73 4.40 17.74
N TRP A 51 4.66 5.05 18.91
CA TRP A 51 3.73 4.65 19.98
C TRP A 51 2.28 4.52 19.46
N ALA A 52 1.84 5.47 18.63
CA ALA A 52 0.51 5.46 18.03
C ALA A 52 0.32 4.26 17.08
N VAL A 53 1.28 3.98 16.19
CA VAL A 53 1.23 2.85 15.25
C VAL A 53 1.16 1.51 16.00
N ARG A 54 1.85 1.40 17.13
CA ARG A 54 1.89 0.16 17.92
C ARG A 54 0.54 -0.21 18.55
N PHE A 55 -0.42 0.71 18.67
CA PHE A 55 -1.79 0.31 19.04
C PHE A 55 -2.45 -0.58 17.99
N MET A 56 -2.10 -0.43 16.71
CA MET A 56 -2.63 -1.26 15.62
C MET A 56 -1.82 -2.53 15.37
N GLY A 57 -0.52 -2.49 15.69
CA GLY A 57 0.38 -3.63 15.56
C GLY A 57 1.43 -3.62 16.68
N PRO A 58 1.16 -4.20 17.86
CA PRO A 58 2.03 -4.02 19.03
C PRO A 58 3.46 -4.50 18.83
N LEU A 59 3.62 -5.64 18.16
CA LEU A 59 4.91 -6.31 17.98
C LEU A 59 5.52 -6.10 16.59
N LYS A 60 4.67 -5.97 15.56
CA LYS A 60 5.09 -5.87 14.16
C LYS A 60 4.08 -5.03 13.36
N PRO A 61 4.48 -4.47 12.20
CA PRO A 61 3.57 -3.72 11.34
C PRO A 61 2.31 -4.54 11.02
N LYS A 62 1.15 -3.90 11.16
CA LYS A 62 -0.13 -4.50 10.77
C LYS A 62 -0.19 -4.73 9.25
N HIS A 63 0.26 -3.74 8.49
CA HIS A 63 0.40 -3.79 7.04
C HIS A 63 1.87 -3.96 6.68
N LYS A 64 2.17 -4.93 5.82
CA LYS A 64 3.55 -5.25 5.42
C LYS A 64 4.04 -4.43 4.24
N ILE A 65 3.14 -3.86 3.46
CA ILE A 65 3.46 -2.93 2.37
C ILE A 65 2.97 -1.57 2.85
N LEU A 66 3.88 -0.60 2.86
CA LEU A 66 3.61 0.77 3.31
C LEU A 66 3.30 1.66 2.11
N GLY A 67 2.84 2.88 2.38
CA GLY A 67 2.40 3.84 1.37
C GLY A 67 1.04 4.40 1.74
N SER A 68 0.88 5.71 1.58
CA SER A 68 -0.36 6.43 1.86
C SER A 68 -0.98 7.04 0.61
N ASP A 69 -0.15 7.46 -0.35
CA ASP A 69 -0.60 8.10 -1.58
C ASP A 69 -0.06 7.37 -2.83
N ILE A 70 -0.84 7.41 -3.89
CA ILE A 70 -0.51 6.81 -5.19
C ILE A 70 -0.89 7.74 -6.35
N ALA A 71 -0.22 7.54 -7.49
CA ALA A 71 -0.72 7.93 -8.79
C ALA A 71 -0.53 6.77 -9.77
N GLY A 72 -1.53 6.49 -10.59
CA GLY A 72 -1.50 5.33 -11.46
C GLY A 72 -2.74 5.22 -12.34
N ARG A 73 -2.94 4.02 -12.87
CA ARG A 73 -4.06 3.70 -13.74
C ARG A 73 -4.89 2.57 -13.16
N VAL A 74 -6.21 2.67 -13.24
CA VAL A 74 -7.12 1.59 -12.84
C VAL A 74 -6.90 0.40 -13.75
N GLU A 75 -6.50 -0.72 -13.17
CA GLU A 75 -6.29 -2.00 -13.86
C GLU A 75 -7.63 -2.74 -13.97
N THR A 76 -8.30 -2.94 -12.84
CA THR A 76 -9.59 -3.64 -12.74
C THR A 76 -10.46 -3.03 -11.64
N VAL A 77 -11.78 -3.19 -11.78
CA VAL A 77 -12.76 -2.66 -10.83
C VAL A 77 -13.67 -3.77 -10.31
N GLY A 78 -14.07 -3.67 -9.04
CA GLY A 78 -15.09 -4.52 -8.46
C GLY A 78 -16.48 -4.27 -9.07
N ARG A 79 -17.38 -5.27 -8.96
CA ARG A 79 -18.69 -5.25 -9.63
C ARG A 79 -19.62 -4.08 -9.22
N ASN A 80 -19.44 -3.56 -8.00
CA ASN A 80 -20.26 -2.50 -7.44
C ASN A 80 -19.67 -1.11 -7.69
N VAL A 81 -18.41 -1.01 -8.13
CA VAL A 81 -17.78 0.26 -8.47
C VAL A 81 -18.47 0.88 -9.69
N LYS A 82 -18.93 2.13 -9.55
CA LYS A 82 -19.61 2.89 -10.63
C LYS A 82 -18.86 4.17 -11.04
N GLN A 83 -17.93 4.62 -10.23
CA GLN A 83 -17.23 5.90 -10.42
C GLN A 83 -15.98 5.77 -11.28
N PHE A 84 -15.43 4.56 -11.39
CA PHE A 84 -14.19 4.26 -12.10
C PHE A 84 -14.38 3.09 -13.06
N GLN A 85 -13.56 3.04 -14.09
CA GLN A 85 -13.44 1.95 -15.04
C GLN A 85 -11.97 1.64 -15.34
N SER A 86 -11.70 0.46 -15.89
CA SER A 86 -10.35 0.08 -16.32
C SER A 86 -9.82 1.09 -17.35
N GLY A 87 -8.57 1.53 -17.17
CA GLY A 87 -7.91 2.52 -18.01
C GLY A 87 -7.95 3.95 -17.48
N ASP A 88 -8.78 4.27 -16.47
CA ASP A 88 -8.82 5.60 -15.88
C ASP A 88 -7.51 5.94 -15.18
N GLU A 89 -7.03 7.18 -15.34
CA GLU A 89 -5.90 7.73 -14.59
C GLU A 89 -6.41 8.32 -13.26
N ILE A 90 -5.81 7.91 -12.15
CA ILE A 90 -6.24 8.30 -10.81
C ILE A 90 -5.03 8.64 -9.92
N PHE A 91 -5.30 9.43 -8.88
CA PHE A 91 -4.37 9.72 -7.81
C PHE A 91 -5.15 9.93 -6.50
N GLY A 92 -4.44 9.80 -5.38
CA GLY A 92 -4.97 10.06 -4.05
C GLY A 92 -4.30 9.24 -2.98
#